data_AF-A0A975YK29-F1
#
_entry.id   AF-A0A975YK29-F1
#
_cell.length_a   1.000
_cell.length_b   1.000
_cell.length_c   1.000
_cell.angle_alpha   90.00
_cell.angle_beta   90.00
_cell.angle_gamma   90.00
#
_symmetry.space_group_name_H-M   'P 1'
#
loop_
_entity.id
_entity.type
_entity.pdbx_description
1 polymer ?
#
loop_
_entity_poly.entity_id
_entity_poly.type
_entity_poly.pdbx_seq_one_letter_code
_entity_poly.pdbx_strand_id
1 'polypeptide(L)'
;MPVAHGGFGLQLGREGLNLFNVGLTRAWRGLVDLIVLFACAPADTASYNRGTWGDGRRFVGELALHSGTRVIAARDMQRYDPNGVIDFDAWEGPVFEFSPDNPEGVRITDPSRYRVHNTAQAAA
;
A
#
# COMPACT_ATOMS: atom_id res chain seq x y z
N MET A 1 -0.72 -19.91 5.06
CA MET A 1 0.55 -19.69 4.35
C MET A 1 1.39 -18.68 5.12
N PRO A 2 2.72 -18.84 5.29
CA PRO A 2 3.56 -17.67 5.45
C PRO A 2 4.55 -17.60 4.29
N VAL A 3 4.17 -16.91 3.22
CA VAL A 3 5.12 -16.18 2.36
C VAL A 3 4.44 -14.89 1.90
N ALA A 4 4.72 -13.83 2.62
CA ALA A 4 4.97 -12.50 2.07
C ALA A 4 6.29 -12.05 2.73
N HIS A 5 7.11 -11.32 1.98
CA HIS A 5 8.37 -10.69 2.46
C HIS A 5 8.58 -9.38 1.70
N GLY A 6 7.49 -8.65 1.45
CA GLY A 6 7.53 -7.34 0.81
C GLY A 6 7.98 -6.28 1.82
N GLY A 7 7.43 -5.07 1.70
CA GLY A 7 7.68 -4.01 2.69
C GLY A 7 8.97 -3.22 2.51
N PHE A 8 9.75 -3.51 1.46
CA PHE A 8 10.97 -2.77 1.12
C PHE A 8 10.72 -1.47 0.34
N GLY A 9 9.45 -1.12 0.13
CA GLY A 9 9.04 0.04 -0.64
C GLY A 9 8.35 -0.32 -1.97
N LEU A 10 8.29 0.66 -2.86
CA LEU A 10 7.66 0.60 -4.17
C LEU A 10 8.66 0.99 -5.26
N GLN A 11 8.58 0.34 -6.42
CA GLN A 11 9.30 0.77 -7.61
C GLN A 11 8.55 1.95 -8.25
N LEU A 12 8.61 3.11 -7.57
CA LEU A 12 7.98 4.34 -8.00
C LEU A 12 9.05 5.42 -8.22
N GLY A 13 9.08 5.99 -9.43
CA GLY A 13 10.13 6.91 -9.84
C GLY A 13 11.47 6.22 -10.10
N ARG A 14 12.52 7.01 -10.34
CA ARG A 14 13.85 6.50 -10.70
C ARG A 14 14.58 5.89 -9.49
N GLU A 15 14.41 6.48 -8.32
CA GLU A 15 15.10 6.11 -7.09
C GLU A 15 14.37 4.99 -6.31
N GLY A 16 13.15 4.63 -6.73
CA GLY A 16 12.20 3.88 -5.91
C GLY A 16 11.72 4.70 -4.71
N LEU A 17 10.62 4.28 -4.11
CA LEU A 17 10.08 4.88 -2.90
C LEU A 17 10.21 3.89 -1.74
N ASN A 18 10.97 4.22 -0.71
CA ASN A 18 11.26 3.34 0.43
C ASN A 18 11.40 4.16 1.72
N LEU A 19 11.67 3.50 2.85
CA LEU A 19 11.80 4.16 4.16
C LEU A 19 12.84 5.29 4.23
N PHE A 20 13.86 5.29 3.37
CA PHE A 20 14.91 6.31 3.39
C PHE A 20 14.51 7.60 2.67
N ASN A 21 13.57 7.53 1.73
CA ASN A 21 13.17 8.67 0.90
C ASN A 21 11.65 8.91 0.86
N VAL A 22 10.85 8.16 1.63
CA VAL A 22 9.39 8.32 1.72
C VAL A 22 8.97 9.73 2.16
N GLY A 23 9.86 10.46 2.85
CA GLY A 23 9.68 11.88 3.17
C GLY A 23 9.49 12.81 1.96
N LEU A 24 9.94 12.40 0.75
CA LEU A 24 9.71 13.15 -0.49
C LEU A 24 8.22 13.27 -0.84
N THR A 25 7.38 12.34 -0.34
CA THR A 25 5.93 12.37 -0.57
C THR A 25 5.20 13.51 0.15
N ARG A 26 5.90 14.31 0.98
CA ARG A 26 5.38 15.58 1.50
C ARG A 26 4.87 16.52 0.41
N ALA A 27 5.45 16.44 -0.79
CA ALA A 27 4.99 17.20 -1.95
C ALA A 27 3.54 16.87 -2.37
N TRP A 28 2.96 15.75 -1.93
CA TRP A 28 1.60 15.34 -2.25
C TRP A 28 0.54 15.85 -1.25
N ARG A 29 0.97 16.46 -0.14
CA ARG A 29 0.06 16.95 0.91
C ARG A 29 -0.96 17.93 0.35
N GLY A 30 -2.25 17.63 0.56
CA GLY A 30 -3.36 18.46 0.09
C GLY A 30 -3.65 18.35 -1.41
N LEU A 31 -2.93 17.49 -2.14
CA LEU A 31 -3.16 17.20 -3.56
C LEU A 31 -3.78 15.82 -3.77
N VAL A 32 -3.54 14.91 -2.84
CA VAL A 32 -4.03 13.53 -2.85
C VAL A 32 -4.68 13.27 -1.50
N ASP A 33 -5.87 12.68 -1.48
CA ASP A 33 -6.56 12.32 -0.23
C ASP A 33 -6.45 10.82 0.10
N LEU A 34 -6.29 10.00 -0.94
CA LEU A 34 -6.29 8.54 -0.86
C LEU A 34 -5.27 7.92 -1.81
N ILE A 35 -4.44 7.03 -1.28
CA ILE A 35 -3.52 6.17 -2.03
C ILE A 35 -3.96 4.72 -1.82
N VAL A 36 -4.14 3.97 -2.89
CA VAL A 36 -4.49 2.55 -2.84
C VAL A 36 -3.37 1.74 -3.49
N LEU A 37 -2.77 0.82 -2.75
CA LEU A 37 -1.59 0.04 -3.17
C LEU A 37 -1.97 -1.40 -3.49
N PHE A 38 -2.18 -1.68 -4.78
CA PHE A 38 -2.25 -3.04 -5.32
C PHE A 38 -0.86 -3.50 -5.77
N ALA A 39 -0.05 -4.00 -4.83
CA ALA A 39 1.37 -4.26 -5.06
C ALA A 39 1.89 -5.53 -4.36
N CYS A 40 3.18 -5.81 -4.54
CA CYS A 40 3.89 -6.96 -3.99
C CYS A 40 4.09 -6.87 -2.47
N ALA A 41 3.02 -7.04 -1.70
CA ALA A 41 3.02 -7.10 -0.23
C ALA A 41 3.58 -5.83 0.45
N PRO A 42 3.08 -4.62 0.13
CA PRO A 42 3.63 -3.37 0.64
C PRO A 42 3.47 -3.21 2.16
N ALA A 43 2.40 -3.77 2.77
CA ALA A 43 2.15 -3.68 4.21
C ALA A 43 2.59 -4.92 5.00
N ASP A 44 3.44 -5.77 4.40
CA ASP A 44 3.98 -6.93 5.07
C ASP A 44 5.22 -6.60 5.91
N THR A 45 5.32 -7.22 7.08
CA THR A 45 6.48 -7.14 7.95
C THR A 45 6.78 -8.52 8.49
N ALA A 46 7.77 -9.19 7.89
CA ALA A 46 8.32 -10.42 8.45
C ALA A 46 8.88 -10.16 9.85
N SER A 47 8.85 -11.16 10.74
CA SER A 47 9.23 -10.98 12.15
C SER A 47 10.64 -10.43 12.34
N TYR A 48 11.59 -10.86 11.49
CA TYR A 48 12.99 -10.40 11.50
C TYR A 48 13.21 -9.03 10.80
N ASN A 49 12.21 -8.52 10.07
CA ASN A 49 12.26 -7.21 9.41
C ASN A 49 11.64 -6.09 10.23
N ARG A 50 11.05 -6.39 11.39
CA ARG A 50 10.46 -5.38 12.27
C ARG A 50 11.52 -4.35 12.69
N GLY A 51 11.24 -3.07 12.48
CA GLY A 51 12.14 -1.97 12.77
C GLY A 51 13.32 -1.83 11.80
N THR A 52 13.42 -2.67 10.76
CA THR A 52 14.45 -2.58 9.73
C THR A 52 13.92 -1.84 8.49
N TRP A 53 14.72 -1.76 7.44
CA TRP A 53 14.32 -1.17 6.16
C TRP A 53 13.31 -2.01 5.37
N GLY A 54 13.04 -3.25 5.79
CA GLY A 54 12.00 -4.13 5.23
C GLY A 54 10.70 -4.17 6.04
N ASP A 55 10.49 -3.19 6.92
CA ASP A 55 9.27 -3.08 7.70
C ASP A 55 8.17 -2.40 6.87
N GLY A 56 7.35 -3.20 6.17
CA GLY A 56 6.33 -2.69 5.27
C GLY A 56 5.22 -1.92 5.96
N ARG A 57 4.79 -2.35 7.15
CA ARG A 57 3.83 -1.56 7.94
C ARG A 57 4.38 -0.19 8.28
N ARG A 58 5.64 -0.14 8.72
CA ARG A 58 6.30 1.16 8.97
C ARG A 58 6.39 1.98 7.69
N PHE A 59 6.77 1.38 6.55
CA PHE A 59 6.84 2.08 5.27
C PHE A 59 5.50 2.72 4.88
N VAL A 60 4.41 1.97 4.95
CA VAL A 60 3.08 2.47 4.59
C VAL A 60 2.57 3.51 5.60
N GLY A 61 2.87 3.33 6.88
CA GLY A 61 2.59 4.33 7.93
C GLY A 61 3.34 5.65 7.71
N GLU A 62 4.64 5.59 7.41
CA GLU A 62 5.46 6.76 7.08
C GLU A 62 4.99 7.43 5.78
N LEU A 63 4.54 6.64 4.80
CA LEU A 63 3.91 7.16 3.59
C LEU A 63 2.64 7.95 3.93
N ALA A 64 1.75 7.41 4.77
CA ALA A 64 0.55 8.13 5.22
C ALA A 64 0.92 9.44 5.95
N LEU A 65 1.86 9.36 6.90
CA LEU A 65 2.34 10.52 7.67
C LEU A 65 2.93 11.60 6.77
N HIS A 66 3.85 11.24 5.87
CA HIS A 66 4.54 12.21 5.04
C HIS A 66 3.66 12.79 3.95
N SER A 67 2.84 11.97 3.29
CA SER A 67 1.92 12.44 2.26
C SER A 67 0.68 13.15 2.80
N GLY A 68 0.35 12.95 4.08
CA GLY A 68 -0.87 13.50 4.68
C GLY A 68 -2.14 12.81 4.18
N THR A 69 -2.03 11.59 3.65
CA THR A 69 -3.13 10.88 2.97
C THR A 69 -3.51 9.61 3.69
N ARG A 70 -4.71 9.09 3.38
CA ARG A 70 -5.07 7.72 3.73
C ARG A 70 -4.40 6.76 2.76
N VAL A 71 -3.82 5.68 3.28
CA VAL A 71 -3.18 4.65 2.45
C VAL A 71 -3.83 3.30 2.72
N ILE A 72 -4.28 2.64 1.66
CA ILE A 72 -4.87 1.30 1.71
C ILE A 72 -3.89 0.31 1.11
N ALA A 73 -3.54 -0.73 1.87
CA ALA A 73 -2.55 -1.70 1.46
C ALA A 73 -2.82 -3.07 2.06
N ALA A 74 -2.63 -4.12 1.25
CA ALA A 74 -2.64 -5.49 1.73
C ALA A 74 -1.30 -5.93 2.31
N ARG A 75 -1.36 -6.85 3.27
CA ARG A 75 -0.19 -7.62 3.71
C ARG A 75 0.28 -8.52 2.58
N ASP A 76 -0.61 -9.28 1.94
CA ASP A 76 -0.16 -10.28 0.96
C ASP A 76 0.11 -9.64 -0.41
N MET A 77 0.90 -10.33 -1.23
CA MET A 77 1.19 -9.94 -2.60
C MET A 77 -0.10 -9.94 -3.41
N GLN A 78 -0.41 -8.81 -4.03
CA GLN A 78 -1.51 -8.74 -4.99
C GLN A 78 -1.03 -9.28 -6.33
N ARG A 79 -1.64 -10.37 -6.82
CA ARG A 79 -1.23 -11.07 -8.03
C ARG A 79 -2.22 -10.74 -9.15
N TYR A 80 -1.68 -10.38 -10.29
CA TYR A 80 -2.47 -10.23 -11.51
C TYR A 80 -2.00 -11.21 -12.58
N ASP A 81 -2.92 -11.69 -13.40
CA ASP A 81 -2.58 -12.41 -14.62
C ASP A 81 -2.23 -11.38 -15.71
N PRO A 82 -0.98 -11.35 -16.21
CA PRO A 82 -0.58 -10.42 -17.27
C PRO A 82 -1.31 -10.66 -18.60
N ASN A 83 -1.93 -11.83 -18.78
CA ASN A 83 -2.72 -12.17 -19.97
C ASN A 83 -4.24 -12.11 -19.71
N GLY A 84 -4.63 -11.86 -18.46
CA GLY A 84 -6.03 -11.79 -18.03
C GLY A 84 -6.50 -10.34 -17.88
N VAL A 85 -7.80 -10.17 -17.62
CA VAL A 85 -8.31 -8.91 -17.09
C VAL A 85 -7.74 -8.76 -15.68
N ILE A 86 -7.03 -7.67 -15.43
CA ILE A 86 -6.58 -7.37 -14.07
C ILE A 86 -7.84 -7.06 -13.25
N ASP A 87 -8.10 -7.90 -12.26
CA ASP A 87 -9.21 -7.76 -11.32
C ASP A 87 -8.66 -7.22 -10.00
N PHE A 88 -8.86 -5.93 -9.77
CA PHE A 88 -8.49 -5.25 -8.53
C PHE A 88 -9.62 -5.29 -7.49
N ASP A 89 -10.72 -6.02 -7.72
CA ASP A 89 -11.85 -6.12 -6.78
C ASP A 89 -11.60 -7.18 -5.69
N ALA A 90 -10.71 -8.14 -5.94
CA ALA A 90 -10.44 -9.26 -5.03
C ALA A 90 -9.06 -9.14 -4.34
N TRP A 91 -9.01 -8.35 -3.26
CA TRP A 91 -7.80 -8.23 -2.44
C TRP A 91 -7.29 -9.57 -1.92
N GLU A 92 -5.98 -9.82 -2.04
CA GLU A 92 -5.35 -10.97 -1.40
C GLU A 92 -4.86 -10.65 0.01
N GLY A 93 -5.30 -11.47 0.98
CA GLY A 93 -4.86 -11.38 2.37
C GLY A 93 -5.47 -10.21 3.16
N PRO A 94 -5.02 -10.01 4.40
CA PRO A 94 -5.51 -8.93 5.24
C PRO A 94 -5.14 -7.55 4.66
N VAL A 95 -6.13 -6.66 4.57
CA VAL A 95 -5.97 -5.28 4.11
C VAL A 95 -6.02 -4.31 5.30
N PHE A 96 -5.20 -3.27 5.24
CA PHE A 96 -5.06 -2.26 6.27
C PHE A 96 -5.28 -0.86 5.70
N GLU A 97 -5.87 0.00 6.51
CA GLU A 97 -5.93 1.43 6.29
C GLU A 97 -4.97 2.13 7.26
N PHE A 98 -4.09 2.95 6.70
CA PHE A 98 -3.13 3.80 7.40
C PHE A 98 -3.54 5.25 7.20
N SER A 99 -3.37 6.09 8.22
CA SER A 99 -3.64 7.52 8.14
C SER A 99 -2.60 8.29 8.95
N PRO A 100 -2.51 9.63 8.77
CA PRO A 100 -1.63 10.45 9.61
C PRO A 100 -1.94 10.33 11.11
N ASP A 101 -3.22 10.12 11.46
CA ASP A 101 -3.68 9.96 12.84
C ASP A 101 -3.48 8.54 13.39
N ASN A 102 -3.41 7.54 12.50
CA ASN A 102 -3.19 6.14 12.85
C ASN A 102 -2.19 5.47 11.90
N PRO A 103 -0.88 5.79 12.02
CA PRO A 103 0.16 5.28 11.12
C PRO A 103 0.50 3.81 11.36
N GLU A 104 0.04 3.19 12.45
CA GLU A 104 0.22 1.75 12.70
C GLU A 104 -0.72 0.87 11.87
N GLY A 105 -1.73 1.50 11.28
CA GLY A 105 -2.72 0.88 10.42
C GLY A 105 -3.77 0.09 11.17
N VAL A 106 -5.01 0.16 10.70
CA VAL A 106 -6.13 -0.65 11.19
C VAL A 106 -6.56 -1.63 10.11
N ARG A 107 -6.84 -2.87 10.50
CA ARG A 107 -7.37 -3.85 9.55
C ARG A 107 -8.78 -3.44 9.14
N ILE A 108 -9.05 -3.41 7.84
CA ILE A 108 -10.39 -3.13 7.32
C ILE A 108 -11.17 -4.43 7.07
N THR A 109 -12.48 -4.39 7.32
CA THR A 109 -13.38 -5.55 7.21
C THR A 109 -14.01 -5.69 5.83
N ASP A 110 -14.17 -4.58 5.12
CA ASP A 110 -14.69 -4.54 3.75
C ASP A 110 -13.72 -3.78 2.84
N PRO A 111 -12.67 -4.44 2.33
CA PRO A 111 -11.72 -3.82 1.42
C PRO A 111 -12.26 -3.67 0.00
N SER A 112 -13.38 -4.32 -0.36
CA SER A 112 -13.94 -4.33 -1.72
C SER A 112 -14.39 -2.94 -2.21
N ARG A 113 -14.65 -2.01 -1.27
CA ARG A 113 -14.91 -0.59 -1.58
C ARG A 113 -13.73 0.12 -2.24
N TYR A 114 -12.52 -0.39 -2.06
CA TYR A 114 -11.31 0.12 -2.69
C TYR A 114 -10.97 -0.79 -3.85
N ARG A 115 -11.33 -0.33 -5.04
CA ARG A 115 -11.09 -1.05 -6.30
C ARG A 115 -10.64 -0.10 -7.38
N VAL A 116 -9.93 -0.65 -8.36
CA VAL A 116 -9.59 0.09 -9.57
C VAL A 116 -10.64 -0.23 -10.62
N HIS A 117 -11.28 0.80 -11.14
CA HIS A 117 -12.19 0.66 -12.25
C HIS A 117 -11.39 0.56 -13.55
N ASN A 118 -11.59 -0.53 -14.29
CA ASN A 118 -10.89 -0.80 -15.55
C ASN A 118 -11.27 0.19 -16.67
N THR A 119 -12.27 1.04 -16.44
CA THR A 119 -12.67 2.14 -17.34
C THR A 119 -13.13 3.35 -16.53
N ALA A 120 -12.97 4.54 -17.10
CA ALA A 120 -13.49 5.79 -16.50
C ALA A 120 -15.02 5.75 -16.33
N GLN A 121 -15.71 5.01 -17.18
CA GLN A 121 -17.17 4.88 -17.18
C GLN A 121 -17.69 4.00 -16.03
N ALA A 122 -16.85 3.10 -15.51
CA ALA A 122 -17.17 2.30 -14.32
C ALA A 122 -16.86 3.03 -13.00
N ALA A 123 -16.16 4.17 -13.05
CA ALA A 123 -15.75 4.96 -11.89
C ALA A 123 -16.75 6.07 -11.48
N ALA A 124 -17.88 6.18 -12.19
CA ALA A 124 -18.92 7.20 -11.99
C ALA A 124 -20.04 6.72 -11.05
#